data_AF-A0A0C1QQP1-F1
#
_entry.id   AF-A0A0C1QQP1-F1
#
_cell.length_a   1.000
_cell.length_b   1.000
_cell.length_c   1.000
_cell.angle_alpha   90.00
_cell.angle_beta   90.00
_cell.angle_gamma   90.00
#
_symmetry.space_group_name_H-M   'P 1'
#
loop_
_entity.id
_entity.type
_entity.pdbx_description
1 polymer ?
#
loop_
_entity_poly.entity_id
_entity_poly.type
_entity_poly.pdbx_seq_one_letter_code
_entity_poly.pdbx_strand_id
1 'polypeptide(L)'
;EVLADGGYDGNNTYGFLENQNIKPTIPPPKNAKKATEKHRSDTINYIREKGYHAWYNKNKYGRREIVENTICRYKSIIGAKLRSRKWDNQ
;
A
#
# COMPACT_ATOMS: atom_id res chain seq x y z
N GLU A 1 8.91 -0.70 8.11
CA GLU A 1 7.78 -1.37 7.41
C GLU A 1 7.45 -0.58 6.15
N VAL A 2 6.93 -1.24 5.12
CA VAL A 2 6.47 -0.60 3.89
C VAL A 2 4.97 -0.81 3.75
N LEU A 3 4.25 0.27 3.43
CA LEU A 3 2.83 0.25 3.09
C LEU A 3 2.70 0.39 1.58
N ALA A 4 2.15 -0.62 0.91
CA ALA A 4 1.93 -0.59 -0.52
C ALA A 4 0.52 -1.08 -0.86
N ASP A 5 0.01 -0.69 -2.03
CA ASP A 5 -1.27 -1.17 -2.52
C ASP A 5 -1.17 -2.62 -3.00
N GLY A 6 -2.33 -3.24 -3.22
CA GLY A 6 -2.41 -4.63 -3.69
C GLY A 6 -1.74 -4.86 -5.06
N GLY A 7 -1.42 -3.82 -5.82
CA GLY A 7 -0.63 -3.94 -7.05
C GLY A 7 0.81 -4.38 -6.81
N TYR A 8 1.33 -4.18 -5.59
CA TYR A 8 2.63 -4.66 -5.15
C TYR A 8 2.59 -6.05 -4.50
N ASP A 9 1.46 -6.78 -4.55
CA ASP A 9 1.37 -8.17 -4.08
C ASP A 9 2.03 -9.15 -5.08
N GLY A 10 3.36 -9.18 -5.13
CA GLY A 10 4.11 -10.06 -6.03
C GLY A 10 5.35 -10.68 -5.37
N ASN A 11 5.70 -11.90 -5.75
CA ASN A 11 6.80 -12.64 -5.09
C ASN A 11 8.13 -11.85 -5.07
N ASN A 12 8.47 -11.16 -6.16
CA ASN A 12 9.68 -10.34 -6.24
C ASN A 12 9.69 -9.18 -5.24
N THR A 13 8.54 -8.55 -4.97
CA THR A 13 8.46 -7.44 -4.02
C THR A 13 8.64 -7.95 -2.59
N TYR A 14 7.99 -9.06 -2.23
CA TYR A 14 8.18 -9.67 -0.92
C TYR A 14 9.62 -10.17 -0.72
N GLY A 15 10.21 -10.84 -1.71
CA GLY A 15 11.60 -11.30 -1.64
C GLY A 15 12.60 -10.15 -1.47
N PHE A 16 12.40 -9.04 -2.20
CA PHE A 16 13.21 -7.83 -2.01
C PHE A 16 13.06 -7.26 -0.60
N LEU A 17 11.83 -7.13 -0.10
CA LEU A 17 11.56 -6.57 1.23
C LEU A 17 12.08 -7.46 2.35
N GLU A 18 11.95 -8.78 2.21
CA GLU A 18 12.52 -9.77 3.14
C GLU A 18 14.05 -9.68 3.18
N ASN A 19 14.71 -9.58 2.03
CA ASN A 19 16.17 -9.39 1.96
C ASN A 19 16.65 -8.09 2.61
N GLN A 20 15.84 -7.04 2.57
CA GLN A 20 16.12 -5.76 3.23
C GLN A 20 15.66 -5.73 4.70
N ASN A 21 15.14 -6.84 5.23
CA ASN A 21 14.58 -6.95 6.57
C ASN A 21 13.46 -5.92 6.86
N ILE A 22 12.67 -5.59 5.83
CA ILE A 22 11.57 -4.62 5.90
C ILE A 22 10.25 -5.40 5.94
N LYS A 23 9.47 -5.19 7.01
CA LYS A 23 8.10 -5.73 7.10
C LYS A 23 7.20 -5.21 5.96
N PRO A 24 6.67 -6.07 5.07
CA PRO A 24 5.69 -5.68 4.08
C PRO A 24 4.28 -5.59 4.70
N THR A 25 3.57 -4.50 4.44
CA THR A 25 2.16 -4.31 4.78
C THR A 25 1.40 -4.03 3.50
N ILE A 26 1.06 -5.10 2.79
CA ILE A 26 0.44 -5.08 1.47
C ILE A 26 -0.83 -5.93 1.53
N PRO A 27 -1.99 -5.43 1.10
CA PRO A 27 -3.22 -6.21 1.12
C PRO A 27 -3.18 -7.25 -0.01
N PRO A 28 -3.31 -8.56 0.30
CA PRO A 28 -3.36 -9.58 -0.73
C PRO A 28 -4.71 -9.54 -1.46
N PRO A 29 -4.79 -10.01 -2.72
CA PRO A 29 -6.05 -10.12 -3.45
C PRO A 29 -7.01 -11.09 -2.76
N LYS A 30 -8.32 -10.89 -2.99
CA LYS A 30 -9.38 -11.69 -2.33
C LYS A 30 -9.20 -13.21 -2.52
N ASN A 31 -8.70 -13.63 -3.68
CA ASN A 31 -8.45 -15.03 -4.03
C ASN A 31 -6.99 -15.45 -3.85
N ALA A 32 -6.22 -14.75 -3.01
CA ALA A 32 -4.82 -15.05 -2.78
C ALA A 32 -4.64 -16.49 -2.24
N LYS A 33 -3.73 -17.22 -2.89
CA LYS A 33 -3.26 -18.52 -2.45
C LYS A 33 -2.01 -18.35 -1.59
N LYS A 34 -1.76 -19.35 -0.74
CA LYS A 34 -0.53 -19.40 0.07
C LYS A 34 0.69 -19.21 -0.84
N ALA A 35 1.63 -18.43 -0.35
CA ALA A 35 2.86 -18.07 -1.03
C ALA A 35 4.05 -18.78 -0.37
N THR A 36 5.19 -18.81 -1.06
CA THR A 36 6.44 -19.30 -0.47
C THR A 36 6.96 -18.31 0.57
N GLU A 37 6.71 -17.02 0.35
CA GLU A 37 7.14 -15.92 1.19
C GLU A 37 6.34 -15.91 2.49
N LYS A 38 7.06 -15.91 3.61
CA LYS A 38 6.48 -16.09 4.94
C LYS A 38 5.53 -14.95 5.28
N HIS A 39 5.93 -13.70 5.03
CA HIS A 39 5.10 -12.54 5.37
C HIS A 39 3.78 -12.49 4.60
N ARG A 40 3.80 -12.89 3.33
CA ARG A 40 2.60 -12.96 2.48
C ARG A 40 1.66 -14.06 2.98
N SER A 41 2.18 -15.26 3.24
CA SER A 41 1.41 -16.38 3.76
C SER A 41 0.80 -16.10 5.13
N ASP A 42 1.56 -15.49 6.05
CA ASP A 42 1.08 -15.09 7.38
C ASP A 42 -0.04 -14.06 7.28
N THR A 43 0.08 -13.10 6.37
CA THR A 43 -0.94 -12.10 6.10
C THR A 43 -2.24 -12.74 5.59
N ILE A 44 -2.13 -13.64 4.61
CA ILE A 44 -3.27 -14.37 4.05
C ILE A 44 -3.97 -15.22 5.13
N ASN A 45 -3.20 -15.96 5.93
CA ASN A 45 -3.75 -16.80 6.99
C ASN A 45 -4.45 -15.94 8.05
N TYR A 46 -3.84 -14.83 8.46
CA TYR A 46 -4.45 -13.90 9.42
C TYR A 46 -5.76 -13.31 8.89
N ILE A 47 -5.81 -12.91 7.61
CA ILE A 47 -7.04 -12.40 6.99
C ILE A 47 -8.11 -13.50 6.89
N ARG A 48 -7.72 -14.76 6.64
CA ARG A 48 -8.68 -15.89 6.62
C ARG A 48 -9.24 -16.20 8.01
N GLU A 49 -8.43 -16.07 9.06
CA GLU A 49 -8.84 -16.38 10.44
C GLU A 49 -9.64 -15.25 11.09
N LYS A 50 -9.19 -13.99 10.94
CA LYS A 50 -9.73 -12.82 11.66
C LYS A 50 -10.48 -11.85 10.76
N GLY A 51 -10.42 -12.02 9.44
CA GLY A 51 -11.01 -11.12 8.45
C GLY A 51 -10.09 -9.95 8.05
N TYR A 52 -10.46 -9.31 6.94
CA TYR A 52 -9.68 -8.20 6.36
C TYR A 52 -9.65 -6.96 7.26
N HIS A 53 -10.79 -6.58 7.86
CA HIS A 53 -10.85 -5.40 8.73
C HIS A 53 -9.99 -5.53 9.99
N ALA A 54 -9.89 -6.74 10.56
CA ALA A 54 -9.00 -7.00 11.68
C ALA A 54 -7.53 -6.80 11.27
N TRP A 55 -7.15 -7.27 10.08
CA TRP A 55 -5.80 -7.05 9.52
C TRP A 55 -5.53 -5.58 9.26
N TYR A 56 -6.50 -4.86 8.68
CA TYR A 56 -6.43 -3.44 8.37
C TYR A 56 -6.16 -2.61 9.63
N ASN A 57 -6.92 -2.86 10.69
CA ASN A 57 -6.78 -2.15 11.96
C ASN A 57 -5.46 -2.52 12.67
N LYS A 58 -5.11 -3.81 12.71
CA LYS A 58 -3.86 -4.30 13.32
C LYS A 58 -2.62 -3.64 12.71
N ASN A 59 -2.61 -3.45 11.39
CA ASN A 59 -1.47 -2.87 10.69
C ASN A 59 -1.58 -1.36 10.46
N LYS A 60 -2.64 -0.72 10.97
CA LYS A 60 -2.92 0.72 10.76
C LYS A 60 -2.82 1.09 9.27
N TYR A 61 -3.39 0.26 8.41
CA TYR A 61 -3.24 0.39 6.94
C TYR A 61 -3.86 1.70 6.41
N GLY A 62 -4.89 2.23 7.08
CA GLY A 62 -5.55 3.50 6.71
C GLY A 62 -4.67 4.75 6.75
N ARG A 63 -3.43 4.67 7.28
CA ARG A 63 -2.45 5.76 7.13
C ARG A 63 -2.23 6.16 5.68
N ARG A 64 -2.24 5.19 4.76
CA ARG A 64 -2.07 5.44 3.33
C ARG A 64 -3.25 6.22 2.73
N GLU A 65 -4.48 5.84 3.08
CA GLU A 65 -5.69 6.50 2.59
C GLU A 65 -5.75 7.98 3.01
N ILE A 66 -5.26 8.32 4.21
CA ILE A 66 -5.19 9.70 4.66
C ILE A 66 -4.29 10.52 3.73
N VAL A 67 -3.07 10.02 3.44
CA VAL A 67 -2.11 10.70 2.57
C VAL A 67 -2.65 10.82 1.14
N GLU A 68 -3.22 9.75 0.59
CA GLU A 68 -3.82 9.75 -0.74
C GLU A 68 -4.96 10.77 -0.84
N ASN A 69 -5.84 10.83 0.16
CA ASN A 69 -6.91 11.81 0.22
C ASN A 69 -6.39 13.25 0.34
N THR A 70 -5.34 13.49 1.12
CA THR A 70 -4.70 14.80 1.21
C THR A 70 -4.17 15.25 -0.14
N ILE A 71 -3.44 14.38 -0.85
CA ILE A 71 -2.89 14.69 -2.17
C ILE A 71 -4.00 14.85 -3.21
N CYS A 72 -5.05 14.02 -3.17
CA CYS A 72 -6.21 14.13 -4.04
C CYS A 72 -6.89 15.50 -3.87
N ARG A 73 -7.19 15.91 -2.63
CA ARG A 73 -7.77 17.22 -2.32
C ARG A 73 -6.88 18.36 -2.75
N TYR A 74 -5.57 18.25 -2.49
CA TYR A 74 -4.60 19.26 -2.91
C TYR A 74 -4.60 19.43 -4.43
N LYS A 75 -4.57 18.33 -5.20
CA LYS A 75 -4.66 18.34 -6.67
C LYS A 75 -5.96 18.97 -7.17
N SER A 76 -7.09 18.68 -6.51
CA SER A 76 -8.37 19.31 -6.85
C SER A 76 -8.38 20.82 -6.60
N ILE A 77 -7.72 21.30 -5.55
CA ILE A 77 -7.63 22.74 -5.22
C ILE A 77 -6.74 23.49 -6.22
N ILE A 78 -5.57 22.94 -6.57
CA ILE A 78 -4.68 23.59 -7.54
C ILE A 78 -5.21 23.50 -8.98
N GLY A 79 -6.11 22.53 -9.24
CA GLY A 79 -6.70 22.27 -10.54
C GLY A 79 -5.76 21.52 -11.49
N ALA A 80 -6.21 21.34 -12.73
CA ALA A 80 -5.45 20.61 -13.76
C ALA A 80 -4.26 21.40 -14.35
N LYS A 81 -3.99 22.63 -13.85
CA LYS A 81 -2.98 23.53 -14.40
C LYS A 81 -1.79 23.64 -13.45
N LEU A 82 -0.59 23.61 -14.00
CA LEU A 82 0.63 23.90 -13.26
C LEU A 82 0.65 25.39 -12.92
N ARG A 83 0.69 25.75 -11.64
CA ARG A 83 0.95 27.14 -11.22
C ARG A 83 2.45 27.38 -11.13
N SER A 84 3.08 27.61 -12.28
CA SER A 84 4.47 28.10 -12.33
C SER A 84 4.52 29.60 -12.08
N ARG A 85 5.53 30.06 -11.33
CA ARG A 85 5.85 31.49 -11.15
C ARG A 85 6.84 32.03 -12.20
N LYS A 86 7.31 31.16 -13.10
CA LYS A 86 8.14 31.51 -14.26
C LYS A 86 7.25 31.54 -15.50
N TRP A 87 7.30 32.65 -16.25
CA TRP A 87 6.53 32.87 -17.48
C TRP A 87 6.72 31.74 -18.49
N ASP A 88 7.94 31.22 -18.65
CA ASP A 88 8.24 30.15 -19.64
C ASP A 88 7.59 28.80 -19.32
N ASN A 89 7.14 28.62 -18.08
CA ASN A 89 6.60 27.36 -17.57
C ASN A 89 5.11 27.50 -17.18
N GLN A 90 4.48 28.60 -17.58
CA GLN A 90 3.07 28.90 -17.31
C GLN A 90 2.15 28.32 -18.37
#